data_AF-R0IHC4-F1
#
_entry.id   AF-R0IHC4-F1
#
_cell.length_a   1.000
_cell.length_b   1.000
_cell.length_c   1.000
_cell.angle_alpha   90.00
_cell.angle_beta   90.00
_cell.angle_gamma   90.00
#
_symmetry.space_group_name_H-M   'P 1'
#
loop_
_entity.id
_entity.type
_entity.pdbx_description
1 polymer ?
#
loop_
_entity_poly.entity_id
_entity_poly.type
_entity_poly.pdbx_seq_one_letter_code
_entity_poly.pdbx_strand_id
1 'polypeptide(L)'
;LGSRFRNQKVSSCLLLVCFIPSLMGSSTEKARSYSWASVRVFWDVEDFPVPEGRDLCDFYDQVNRVLQIESYVTDLSIYAYTRDNALKGPFAMAEIQLACVRLEKRSRLNKMIIDMIAWAYQNAIARETIFILVAKDIPEVETDFDRVLKELAGRGYHIFLVVPDDFPLAEAPSDEIIELIWRWTELFDGKFPIEDFGEDSENDDDCPHEKRPRIDAPGGGSS
;
A
#
# COMPACT_ATOMS: atom_id res chain seq x y z
N LEU A 1 26.87 -49.41 6.13
CA LEU A 1 26.93 -49.43 4.65
C LEU A 1 25.54 -49.83 4.18
N GLY A 2 24.69 -49.01 3.57
CA GLY A 2 24.81 -47.77 2.84
C GLY A 2 23.63 -47.79 1.87
N SER A 3 22.65 -46.91 2.05
CA SER A 3 21.59 -46.74 1.06
C SER A 3 21.33 -45.23 0.90
N ARG A 4 21.90 -44.72 -0.19
CA ARG A 4 21.63 -43.39 -0.73
C ARG A 4 20.16 -43.32 -1.12
N PHE A 5 19.36 -42.57 -0.36
CA PHE A 5 18.11 -42.04 -0.89
C PHE A 5 18.42 -40.76 -1.66
N ARG A 6 18.08 -40.80 -2.95
CA ARG A 6 18.23 -39.71 -3.91
C ARG A 6 17.35 -38.54 -3.47
N ASN A 7 17.96 -37.37 -3.33
CA ASN A 7 17.27 -36.09 -3.31
C ASN A 7 16.46 -35.93 -4.60
N GLN A 8 15.14 -36.02 -4.48
CA GLN A 8 14.21 -35.58 -5.51
C GLN A 8 14.15 -34.05 -5.40
N LYS A 9 14.76 -33.37 -6.38
CA LYS A 9 14.71 -31.92 -6.52
C LYS A 9 13.24 -31.51 -6.57
N VAL A 10 12.81 -30.73 -5.58
CA VAL A 10 11.49 -30.13 -5.55
C VAL A 10 11.42 -29.09 -6.67
N SER A 11 10.31 -29.17 -7.40
CA SER A 11 10.08 -28.58 -8.70
C SER A 11 10.03 -27.05 -8.67
N SER A 12 10.71 -26.48 -9.65
CA SER A 12 10.67 -25.11 -10.14
C SER A 12 9.26 -24.56 -10.32
N CYS A 13 8.85 -23.61 -9.47
CA CYS A 13 7.68 -22.73 -9.69
C CYS A 13 8.03 -21.23 -9.75
N LEU A 14 9.32 -20.87 -9.75
CA LEU A 14 9.76 -19.46 -9.65
C LEU A 14 10.14 -18.80 -11.00
N LEU A 15 9.89 -19.45 -12.14
CA LEU A 15 10.32 -18.92 -13.45
C LEU A 15 9.31 -18.02 -14.18
N LEU A 16 8.13 -17.76 -13.61
CA LEU A 16 7.05 -17.05 -14.34
C LEU A 16 7.09 -15.52 -14.27
N VAL A 17 8.05 -14.92 -13.56
CA VAL A 17 8.15 -13.45 -13.47
C VAL A 17 9.09 -12.84 -14.52
N CYS A 18 9.93 -13.62 -15.21
CA CYS A 18 10.95 -13.08 -16.11
C CYS A 18 10.59 -13.27 -17.60
N PHE A 19 9.98 -12.25 -18.22
CA PHE A 19 10.24 -11.73 -19.59
C PHE A 19 9.01 -10.95 -20.11
N ILE A 20 8.92 -9.65 -19.83
CA ILE A 20 8.20 -8.69 -20.69
C ILE A 20 9.06 -7.41 -20.73
N PRO A 21 9.36 -6.83 -21.91
CA PRO A 21 10.28 -5.70 -22.01
C PRO A 21 9.77 -4.46 -21.27
N SER A 22 10.61 -3.89 -20.41
CA SER A 22 10.39 -2.62 -19.73
C SER A 22 10.47 -1.46 -20.73
N LEU A 23 9.43 -0.63 -20.76
CA LEU A 23 9.42 0.62 -21.53
C LEU A 23 9.74 1.77 -20.57
N MET A 24 10.95 2.32 -20.67
CA MET A 24 11.40 3.49 -19.90
C MET A 24 10.52 4.71 -20.22
N GLY A 25 10.00 5.37 -19.18
CA GLY A 25 9.31 6.65 -19.26
C GLY A 25 9.97 7.66 -18.33
N SER A 26 10.28 8.83 -18.88
CA SER A 26 10.91 9.99 -18.23
C SER A 26 10.06 10.57 -17.10
N SER A 27 10.74 11.07 -16.06
CA SER A 27 10.18 11.82 -14.93
C SER A 27 9.45 13.09 -15.41
N THR A 28 8.17 13.20 -15.03
CA THR A 28 7.36 14.42 -15.03
C THR A 28 6.43 14.31 -13.83
N GLU A 29 6.24 15.40 -13.07
CA GLU A 29 5.30 15.50 -11.94
C GLU A 29 4.00 14.75 -12.25
N LYS A 30 3.75 13.69 -11.48
CA LYS A 30 2.66 12.75 -11.71
C LYS A 30 1.39 13.40 -11.18
N ALA A 31 0.73 14.21 -12.01
CA ALA A 31 -0.68 14.53 -11.80
C ALA A 31 -1.43 13.20 -11.63
N ARG A 32 -1.94 12.95 -10.42
CA ARG A 32 -2.60 11.72 -9.97
C ARG A 32 -3.93 11.51 -10.70
N SER A 33 -3.88 11.22 -12.01
CA SER A 33 -5.05 10.92 -12.81
C SER A 33 -5.21 9.40 -12.93
N TYR A 34 -5.87 8.80 -11.94
CA TYR A 34 -6.22 7.37 -11.91
C TYR A 34 -7.56 7.08 -12.61
N SER A 35 -7.93 7.92 -13.58
CA SER A 35 -9.21 7.80 -14.24
C SER A 35 -9.33 6.40 -14.85
N TRP A 36 -10.31 5.64 -14.36
CA TRP A 36 -10.60 4.24 -14.70
C TRP A 36 -9.89 3.09 -13.97
N ALA A 37 -9.19 3.30 -12.84
CA ALA A 37 -8.49 2.18 -12.20
C ALA A 37 -9.40 1.10 -11.55
N SER A 38 -9.00 -0.17 -11.70
CA SER A 38 -9.52 -1.31 -10.95
C SER A 38 -8.81 -1.43 -9.61
N VAL A 39 -9.56 -1.53 -8.52
CA VAL A 39 -9.01 -1.63 -7.16
C VAL A 39 -9.18 -3.04 -6.61
N ARG A 40 -8.09 -3.59 -6.09
CA ARG A 40 -8.06 -4.89 -5.43
C ARG A 40 -7.52 -4.73 -4.01
N VAL A 41 -8.33 -5.08 -3.03
CA VAL A 41 -7.93 -5.09 -1.62
C VAL A 41 -7.55 -6.52 -1.24
N PHE A 42 -6.35 -6.71 -0.70
CA PHE A 42 -5.87 -7.98 -0.17
C PHE A 42 -5.66 -7.85 1.34
N TRP A 43 -6.43 -8.62 2.12
CA TRP A 43 -6.60 -8.39 3.55
C TRP A 43 -6.37 -9.64 4.40
N ASP A 44 -5.36 -9.63 5.28
CA ASP A 44 -5.15 -10.65 6.31
C ASP A 44 -5.98 -10.31 7.57
N VAL A 45 -7.05 -11.07 7.79
CA VAL A 45 -8.05 -10.81 8.85
C VAL A 45 -7.46 -11.00 10.25
N GLU A 46 -6.45 -11.85 10.42
CA GLU A 46 -5.82 -12.03 11.74
C GLU A 46 -4.90 -10.88 12.12
N ASP A 47 -4.29 -10.22 11.13
CA ASP A 47 -3.44 -9.06 11.39
C ASP A 47 -4.26 -7.79 11.61
N PHE A 48 -5.37 -7.69 10.88
CA PHE A 48 -6.27 -6.55 10.85
C PHE A 48 -7.72 -7.04 11.05
N PRO A 49 -8.10 -7.40 12.27
CA PRO A 49 -9.46 -7.84 12.54
C PRO A 49 -10.46 -6.71 12.30
N VAL A 50 -11.73 -7.06 12.09
CA VAL A 50 -12.82 -6.08 12.06
C VAL A 50 -12.77 -5.25 13.35
N PRO A 51 -12.65 -3.91 13.28
CA PRO A 51 -12.55 -3.10 14.48
C PRO A 51 -13.82 -3.22 15.34
N GLU A 52 -13.64 -3.10 16.66
CA GLU A 52 -14.74 -3.26 17.60
C GLU A 52 -15.86 -2.24 17.34
N GLY A 53 -17.12 -2.70 17.40
CA GLY A 53 -18.29 -1.85 17.21
C GLY A 53 -18.60 -1.47 15.76
N ARG A 54 -17.86 -2.00 14.77
CA ARG A 54 -18.10 -1.75 13.34
C ARG A 54 -18.81 -2.92 12.66
N ASP A 55 -19.66 -2.58 11.70
CA ASP A 55 -20.28 -3.58 10.83
C ASP A 55 -19.36 -3.89 9.64
N LEU A 56 -19.11 -5.17 9.43
CA LEU A 56 -18.37 -5.66 8.27
C LEU A 56 -19.09 -5.34 6.95
N CYS A 57 -20.42 -5.31 6.95
CA CYS A 57 -21.21 -5.06 5.75
C CYS A 57 -21.00 -3.63 5.22
N ASP A 58 -20.69 -2.68 6.09
CA ASP A 58 -20.43 -1.30 5.68
C ASP A 58 -19.04 -1.12 5.06
N PHE A 59 -18.12 -2.07 5.23
CA PHE A 59 -16.72 -1.91 4.83
C PHE A 59 -16.57 -1.71 3.31
N TYR A 60 -17.26 -2.53 2.51
CA TYR A 60 -17.19 -2.43 1.05
C TYR A 60 -17.64 -1.04 0.56
N ASP A 61 -18.78 -0.57 1.06
CA ASP A 61 -19.34 0.74 0.68
C ASP A 61 -18.47 1.91 1.15
N GLN A 62 -17.85 1.79 2.32
CA GLN A 62 -16.94 2.81 2.85
C GLN A 62 -15.67 2.93 2.01
N VAL A 63 -15.05 1.80 1.66
CA VAL A 63 -13.86 1.76 0.80
C VAL A 63 -14.21 2.26 -0.61
N ASN A 64 -15.31 1.81 -1.19
CA ASN A 64 -15.76 2.26 -2.50
C ASN A 64 -15.98 3.79 -2.54
N ARG A 65 -16.64 4.33 -1.49
CA ARG A 65 -16.91 5.76 -1.38
C ARG A 65 -15.64 6.59 -1.32
N VAL A 66 -14.70 6.26 -0.43
CA VAL A 66 -13.48 7.08 -0.28
C VAL A 66 -12.64 7.06 -1.55
N LEU A 67 -12.54 5.90 -2.21
CA LEU A 67 -11.77 5.78 -3.44
C LEU A 67 -12.46 6.49 -4.62
N GLN A 68 -13.79 6.58 -4.66
CA GLN A 68 -14.51 7.39 -5.65
C GLN A 68 -14.28 8.89 -5.48
N ILE A 69 -14.22 9.38 -4.24
CA ILE A 69 -13.95 10.81 -3.97
C ILE A 69 -12.58 11.20 -4.53
N GLU A 70 -11.60 10.32 -4.36
CA GLU A 70 -10.25 10.48 -4.91
C GLU A 70 -10.14 10.19 -6.42
N SER A 71 -11.27 9.91 -7.09
CA SER A 71 -11.34 9.60 -8.53
C SER A 71 -10.56 8.34 -8.95
N TYR A 72 -10.44 7.36 -8.04
CA TYR A 72 -9.66 6.14 -8.28
C TYR A 72 -10.43 5.02 -9.01
N VAL A 73 -11.77 4.90 -8.90
CA VAL A 73 -12.42 3.57 -9.09
C VAL A 73 -13.38 3.45 -10.26
N THR A 74 -13.24 2.35 -11.00
CA THR A 74 -14.30 1.75 -11.84
C THR A 74 -14.80 0.39 -11.36
N ASP A 75 -13.94 -0.40 -10.71
CA ASP A 75 -14.25 -1.73 -10.18
C ASP A 75 -13.53 -1.94 -8.85
N LEU A 76 -14.23 -2.42 -7.81
CA LEU A 76 -13.66 -2.74 -6.50
C LEU A 76 -13.87 -4.23 -6.22
N SER A 77 -12.82 -4.92 -5.75
CA SER A 77 -12.97 -6.24 -5.18
C SER A 77 -12.08 -6.44 -3.96
N ILE A 78 -12.64 -7.07 -2.94
CA ILE A 78 -11.99 -7.28 -1.65
C ILE A 78 -11.79 -8.78 -1.45
N TYR A 79 -10.54 -9.17 -1.18
CA TYR A 79 -10.10 -10.52 -0.91
C TYR A 79 -9.57 -10.59 0.52
N ALA A 80 -10.24 -11.36 1.37
CA ALA A 80 -9.86 -11.54 2.75
C ALA A 80 -9.27 -12.95 2.97
N TYR A 81 -8.27 -13.04 3.82
CA TYR A 81 -7.55 -14.26 4.16
C TYR A 81 -7.67 -14.50 5.66
N THR A 82 -8.16 -15.67 6.03
CA THR A 82 -8.35 -16.03 7.44
C THR A 82 -8.03 -17.50 7.69
N ARG A 83 -7.69 -17.84 8.93
CA ARG A 83 -7.70 -19.22 9.43
C ARG A 83 -9.12 -19.69 9.78
N ASP A 84 -10.02 -18.79 10.14
CA ASP A 84 -11.33 -19.15 10.68
C ASP A 84 -12.40 -19.30 9.58
N ASN A 85 -12.80 -20.54 9.34
CA ASN A 85 -13.84 -20.84 8.36
C ASN A 85 -15.25 -20.41 8.80
N ALA A 86 -15.47 -20.12 10.09
CA ALA A 86 -16.76 -19.62 10.58
C ALA A 86 -17.09 -18.24 10.01
N LEU A 87 -16.06 -17.46 9.63
CA LEU A 87 -16.22 -16.12 9.05
C LEU A 87 -16.75 -16.13 7.61
N LYS A 88 -16.84 -17.29 6.95
CA LYS A 88 -17.26 -17.37 5.53
C LYS A 88 -18.65 -16.80 5.26
N GLY A 89 -19.60 -17.03 6.16
CA GLY A 89 -20.97 -16.50 6.03
C GLY A 89 -21.00 -14.97 6.09
N PRO A 90 -20.54 -14.36 7.21
CA PRO A 90 -20.50 -12.90 7.36
C PRO A 90 -19.74 -12.18 6.23
N PHE A 91 -18.57 -12.68 5.81
CA PHE A 91 -17.79 -12.04 4.74
C PHE A 91 -18.47 -12.12 3.37
N ALA A 92 -19.13 -13.24 3.07
CA ALA A 92 -19.90 -13.37 1.83
C ALA A 92 -21.10 -12.40 1.78
N MET A 93 -21.74 -12.13 2.93
CA MET A 93 -22.81 -11.13 3.02
C MET A 93 -22.30 -9.71 2.81
N ALA A 94 -21.06 -9.42 3.19
CA ALA A 94 -20.40 -8.13 2.98
C ALA A 94 -19.75 -7.98 1.60
N GLU A 95 -20.03 -8.88 0.65
CA GLU A 95 -19.44 -8.90 -0.70
C GLU A 95 -17.91 -9.08 -0.72
N ILE A 96 -17.35 -9.69 0.32
CA ILE A 96 -15.91 -9.95 0.47
C ILE A 96 -15.60 -11.41 0.18
N GLN A 97 -14.62 -11.62 -0.70
CA GLN A 97 -14.18 -12.95 -1.10
C GLN A 97 -13.23 -13.52 -0.04
N LEU A 98 -13.71 -14.49 0.75
CA LEU A 98 -12.92 -15.06 1.84
C LEU A 98 -12.18 -16.35 1.43
N ALA A 99 -10.87 -16.34 1.57
CA ALA A 99 -10.01 -17.50 1.45
C ALA A 99 -9.62 -18.05 2.84
N CYS A 100 -10.07 -19.27 3.15
CA CYS A 100 -9.70 -19.96 4.38
C CYS A 100 -8.35 -20.68 4.21
N VAL A 101 -7.32 -20.21 4.92
CA VAL A 101 -5.98 -20.78 4.96
C VAL A 101 -5.69 -21.24 6.38
N ARG A 102 -5.90 -22.54 6.63
CA ARG A 102 -5.88 -23.16 7.98
C ARG A 102 -4.50 -23.21 8.67
N LEU A 103 -3.45 -22.69 8.05
CA LEU A 103 -2.06 -22.82 8.48
C LEU A 103 -1.57 -21.55 9.20
N GLU A 104 -0.27 -21.46 9.51
CA GLU A 104 0.35 -20.26 10.09
C GLU A 104 0.33 -19.03 9.15
N LYS A 105 0.61 -17.86 9.75
CA LYS A 105 0.72 -16.56 9.10
C LYS A 105 1.49 -16.61 7.78
N ARG A 106 2.63 -17.30 7.73
CA ARG A 106 3.43 -17.48 6.51
C ARG A 106 2.64 -18.10 5.35
N SER A 107 1.84 -19.11 5.65
CA SER A 107 1.01 -19.77 4.63
C SER A 107 -0.10 -18.85 4.11
N ARG A 108 -0.68 -18.01 4.98
CA ARG A 108 -1.68 -17.01 4.56
C ARG A 108 -1.06 -15.92 3.69
N LEU A 109 0.07 -15.36 4.12
CA LEU A 109 0.81 -14.34 3.38
C LEU A 109 1.24 -14.88 2.00
N ASN A 110 1.79 -16.10 1.94
CA ASN A 110 2.14 -16.74 0.67
C ASN A 110 0.92 -16.92 -0.25
N LYS A 111 -0.24 -17.30 0.30
CA LYS A 111 -1.47 -17.45 -0.50
C LYS A 111 -1.91 -16.10 -1.07
N MET A 112 -1.86 -15.04 -0.27
CA MET A 112 -2.16 -13.67 -0.71
C MET A 112 -1.21 -13.23 -1.84
N ILE A 113 0.10 -13.44 -1.68
CA ILE A 113 1.11 -13.17 -2.72
C ILE A 113 0.81 -13.93 -4.02
N ILE A 114 0.48 -15.23 -3.92
CA ILE A 114 0.14 -16.05 -5.09
C ILE A 114 -1.09 -15.50 -5.82
N ASP A 115 -2.11 -15.06 -5.08
CA ASP A 115 -3.33 -14.50 -5.68
C ASP A 115 -3.07 -13.15 -6.36
N MET A 116 -2.24 -12.29 -5.75
CA MET A 116 -1.80 -11.04 -6.37
C MET A 116 -1.08 -11.30 -7.70
N ILE A 117 -0.12 -12.24 -7.71
CA ILE A 117 0.62 -12.61 -8.94
C ILE A 117 -0.32 -13.23 -9.97
N ALA A 118 -1.21 -14.14 -9.55
CA ALA A 118 -2.16 -14.79 -10.45
C ALA A 118 -3.11 -13.77 -11.09
N TRP A 119 -3.57 -12.79 -10.32
CA TRP A 119 -4.40 -11.71 -10.83
C TRP A 119 -3.64 -10.84 -11.83
N ALA A 120 -2.43 -10.39 -11.46
CA ALA A 120 -1.58 -9.57 -12.31
C ALA A 120 -1.17 -10.26 -13.62
N TYR A 121 -1.05 -11.59 -13.59
CA TYR A 121 -0.80 -12.40 -14.78
C TYR A 121 -2.03 -12.47 -15.70
N GLN A 122 -3.23 -12.56 -15.14
CA GLN A 122 -4.49 -12.63 -15.91
C GLN A 122 -4.94 -11.27 -16.44
N ASN A 123 -4.54 -10.17 -15.80
CA ASN A 123 -4.98 -8.82 -16.11
C ASN A 123 -3.77 -7.93 -16.38
N ALA A 124 -3.36 -7.83 -17.66
CA ALA A 124 -2.15 -7.10 -18.06
C ALA A 124 -2.28 -5.56 -18.01
N ILE A 125 -3.37 -5.01 -17.45
CA ILE A 125 -3.65 -3.56 -17.41
C ILE A 125 -3.05 -2.95 -16.12
N ALA A 126 -1.73 -3.01 -16.00
CA ALA A 126 -1.02 -2.62 -14.78
C ALA A 126 -1.24 -1.15 -14.38
N ARG A 127 -1.21 -0.24 -15.37
CA ARG A 127 -1.29 1.23 -15.15
C ARG A 127 -2.67 1.72 -14.72
N GLU A 128 -3.67 0.86 -14.77
CA GLU A 128 -5.05 1.15 -14.35
C GLU A 128 -5.44 0.20 -13.21
N THR A 129 -4.47 -0.25 -12.40
CA THR A 129 -4.73 -1.14 -11.28
C THR A 129 -4.08 -0.62 -9.99
N ILE A 130 -4.88 -0.57 -8.93
CA ILE A 130 -4.46 -0.25 -7.57
C ILE A 130 -4.60 -1.50 -6.71
N PHE A 131 -3.51 -1.88 -6.03
CA PHE A 131 -3.52 -2.91 -4.99
C PHE A 131 -3.44 -2.24 -3.62
N ILE A 132 -4.43 -2.51 -2.78
CA ILE A 132 -4.45 -2.08 -1.37
C ILE A 132 -4.10 -3.29 -0.51
N LEU A 133 -3.02 -3.19 0.26
CA LEU A 133 -2.48 -4.29 1.06
C LEU A 133 -2.75 -4.06 2.54
N VAL A 134 -3.57 -4.93 3.12
CA VAL A 134 -3.95 -4.92 4.54
C VAL A 134 -3.36 -6.15 5.21
N ALA A 135 -2.04 -6.18 5.35
CA ALA A 135 -1.31 -7.28 5.96
C ALA A 135 0.01 -6.80 6.57
N LYS A 136 0.40 -7.38 7.70
CA LYS A 136 1.73 -7.22 8.30
C LYS A 136 2.69 -8.18 7.61
N ASP A 137 3.90 -7.70 7.37
CA ASP A 137 4.99 -8.60 7.01
C ASP A 137 5.43 -9.44 8.22
N ILE A 138 6.22 -10.46 7.97
CA ILE A 138 6.74 -11.36 9.00
C ILE A 138 8.16 -10.91 9.33
N PRO A 139 8.39 -10.26 10.49
CA PRO A 139 9.73 -9.82 10.86
C PRO A 139 10.68 -11.02 10.93
N GLU A 140 11.94 -10.79 10.57
CA GLU A 140 13.05 -11.76 10.67
C GLU A 140 12.92 -13.02 9.77
N VAL A 141 11.91 -13.09 8.92
CA VAL A 141 11.72 -14.18 7.96
C VAL A 141 11.82 -13.62 6.55
N GLU A 142 12.73 -14.15 5.73
CA GLU A 142 12.72 -13.84 4.31
C GLU A 142 11.40 -14.35 3.68
N THR A 143 10.55 -13.41 3.30
CA THR A 143 9.35 -13.62 2.50
C THR A 143 9.57 -13.07 1.10
N ASP A 144 8.76 -13.56 0.15
CA ASP A 144 8.77 -13.00 -1.21
C ASP A 144 7.92 -11.70 -1.30
N PHE A 145 7.40 -11.19 -0.18
CA PHE A 145 6.45 -10.08 -0.14
C PHE A 145 7.06 -8.82 -0.76
N ASP A 146 8.13 -8.28 -0.16
CA ASP A 146 8.82 -7.09 -0.67
C ASP A 146 9.28 -7.22 -2.12
N ARG A 147 9.80 -8.39 -2.49
CA ARG A 147 10.24 -8.65 -3.87
C ARG A 147 9.07 -8.54 -4.84
N VAL A 148 7.93 -9.13 -4.50
CA VAL A 148 6.73 -9.08 -5.36
C VAL A 148 6.17 -7.67 -5.44
N LEU A 149 6.16 -6.91 -4.35
CA LEU A 149 5.73 -5.50 -4.38
C LEU A 149 6.60 -4.65 -5.31
N LYS A 150 7.92 -4.81 -5.23
CA LYS A 150 8.89 -4.14 -6.13
C LYS A 150 8.63 -4.49 -7.59
N GLU A 151 8.42 -5.77 -7.89
CA GLU A 151 8.16 -6.24 -9.25
C GLU A 151 6.82 -5.74 -9.81
N LEU A 152 5.78 -5.65 -8.98
CA LEU A 152 4.48 -5.11 -9.37
C LEU A 152 4.57 -3.59 -9.58
N ALA A 153 5.16 -2.85 -8.66
CA ALA A 153 5.37 -1.40 -8.82
C ALA A 153 6.21 -1.09 -10.07
N GLY A 154 7.29 -1.85 -10.32
CA GLY A 154 8.11 -1.73 -11.53
C GLY A 154 7.37 -2.01 -12.84
N ARG A 155 6.21 -2.69 -12.79
CA ARG A 155 5.31 -2.91 -13.94
C ARG A 155 4.26 -1.81 -14.10
N GLY A 156 4.20 -0.87 -13.17
CA GLY A 156 3.26 0.25 -13.16
C GLY A 156 1.97 0.01 -12.38
N TYR A 157 1.92 -1.04 -11.54
CA TYR A 157 0.83 -1.18 -10.56
C TYR A 157 1.00 -0.14 -9.46
N HIS A 158 -0.11 0.42 -9.00
CA HIS A 158 -0.12 1.32 -7.86
C HIS A 158 -0.29 0.50 -6.58
N ILE A 159 0.61 0.67 -5.63
CA ILE A 159 0.60 -0.09 -4.38
C ILE A 159 0.29 0.86 -3.22
N PHE A 160 -0.81 0.61 -2.54
CA PHE A 160 -1.20 1.30 -1.32
C PHE A 160 -1.07 0.33 -0.14
N LEU A 161 -0.61 0.84 1.01
CA LEU A 161 -0.42 0.06 2.22
C LEU A 161 -1.45 0.45 3.27
N VAL A 162 -1.85 -0.51 4.09
CA VAL A 162 -2.63 -0.25 5.30
C VAL A 162 -1.83 -0.74 6.49
N VAL A 163 -1.61 0.16 7.43
CA VAL A 163 -0.83 -0.09 8.65
C VAL A 163 -1.75 -0.09 9.87
N PRO A 164 -1.34 -0.76 10.96
CA PRO A 164 -2.07 -0.68 12.23
C PRO A 164 -2.24 0.76 12.71
N ASP A 165 -3.25 1.02 13.52
CA ASP A 165 -3.55 2.40 13.94
C ASP A 165 -2.44 3.02 14.79
N ASP A 166 -1.71 2.17 15.53
CA ASP A 166 -0.58 2.51 16.39
C ASP A 166 0.79 2.38 15.71
N PHE A 167 0.84 2.02 14.43
CA PHE A 167 2.09 1.79 13.71
C PHE A 167 2.94 3.07 13.59
N PRO A 168 4.23 3.05 13.95
CA PRO A 168 5.11 4.21 13.79
C PRO A 168 5.42 4.45 12.31
N LEU A 169 5.01 5.60 11.75
CA LEU A 169 5.18 5.88 10.32
C LEU A 169 6.64 6.01 9.89
N ALA A 170 7.55 6.36 10.81
CA ALA A 170 8.99 6.34 10.56
C ALA A 170 9.54 4.95 10.21
N GLU A 171 8.79 3.88 10.52
CA GLU A 171 9.12 2.50 10.19
C GLU A 171 8.36 1.99 8.95
N ALA A 172 7.58 2.86 8.28
CA ALA A 172 6.87 2.49 7.07
C ALA A 172 7.86 2.13 5.94
N PRO A 173 7.49 1.20 5.04
CA PRO A 173 8.31 0.88 3.87
C PRO A 173 8.53 2.12 2.98
N SER A 174 9.74 2.23 2.42
CA SER A 174 10.20 3.35 1.58
C SER A 174 9.18 3.82 0.52
N ASP A 175 9.09 5.13 0.36
CA ASP A 175 8.16 5.87 -0.54
C ASP A 175 8.32 5.53 -2.03
N GLU A 176 9.41 4.88 -2.44
CA GLU A 176 9.65 4.56 -3.86
C GLU A 176 8.62 3.56 -4.43
N ILE A 177 8.00 2.74 -3.57
CA ILE A 177 7.06 1.68 -3.96
C ILE A 177 5.64 2.02 -3.52
N ILE A 178 5.50 2.55 -2.31
CA ILE A 178 4.20 2.76 -1.67
C ILE A 178 3.72 4.17 -1.96
N GLU A 179 2.60 4.27 -2.69
CA GLU A 179 2.09 5.59 -3.12
C GLU A 179 1.20 6.26 -2.08
N LEU A 180 0.47 5.47 -1.29
CA LEU A 180 -0.43 5.94 -0.23
C LEU A 180 -0.46 4.95 0.93
N ILE A 181 -0.68 5.46 2.14
CA ILE A 181 -0.80 4.66 3.35
C ILE A 181 -2.06 5.07 4.12
N TRP A 182 -2.81 4.07 4.55
CA TRP A 182 -3.94 4.23 5.47
C TRP A 182 -3.63 3.66 6.84
N ARG A 183 -4.22 4.27 7.87
CA ARG A 183 -4.50 3.59 9.14
C ARG A 183 -5.67 2.64 8.93
N TRP A 184 -5.64 1.48 9.59
CA TRP A 184 -6.69 0.47 9.42
C TRP A 184 -8.08 1.01 9.72
N THR A 185 -8.27 1.65 10.88
CA THR A 185 -9.57 2.19 11.24
C THR A 185 -10.01 3.31 10.30
N GLU A 186 -9.08 4.10 9.78
CA GLU A 186 -9.42 5.18 8.86
C GLU A 186 -9.91 4.62 7.51
N LEU A 187 -9.23 3.61 6.95
CA LEU A 187 -9.72 2.95 5.74
C LEU A 187 -11.09 2.30 5.98
N PHE A 188 -11.24 1.60 7.11
CA PHE A 188 -12.48 0.90 7.42
C PHE A 188 -13.65 1.88 7.59
N ASP A 189 -13.39 3.08 8.12
CA ASP A 189 -14.39 4.16 8.24
C ASP A 189 -14.63 4.92 6.91
N GLY A 190 -13.93 4.56 5.83
CA GLY A 190 -13.99 5.27 4.55
C GLY A 190 -13.43 6.69 4.64
N LYS A 191 -12.38 6.88 5.44
CA LYS A 191 -11.65 8.14 5.57
C LYS A 191 -10.39 8.14 4.69
N PHE A 192 -9.87 9.34 4.46
CA PHE A 192 -8.73 9.58 3.59
C PHE A 192 -7.43 8.94 4.08
N PRO A 193 -6.47 8.67 3.17
CA PRO A 193 -5.14 8.20 3.55
C PRO A 193 -4.45 9.25 4.42
N ILE A 194 -3.36 8.85 5.07
CA ILE A 194 -2.51 9.78 5.81
C ILE A 194 -1.98 10.82 4.82
N GLU A 195 -2.31 12.09 5.06
CA GLU A 195 -1.78 13.20 4.28
C GLU A 195 -0.28 13.30 4.53
N ASP A 196 0.48 13.28 3.43
CA ASP A 196 1.90 13.60 3.33
C ASP A 196 2.90 12.67 4.09
N PHE A 197 3.61 11.83 3.33
CA PHE A 197 4.82 11.13 3.80
C PHE A 197 6.08 11.98 3.62
N GLY A 198 5.97 13.24 3.16
CA GLY A 198 7.13 14.08 2.93
C GLY A 198 6.81 15.56 2.96
N GLU A 199 6.90 16.15 4.15
CA GLU A 199 7.64 17.40 4.43
C GLU A 199 7.33 17.83 5.88
N ASP A 200 8.23 17.50 6.81
CA ASP A 200 8.44 18.35 7.97
C ASP A 200 8.99 19.68 7.43
N SER A 201 8.08 20.62 7.14
CA SER A 201 8.42 22.00 6.85
C SER A 201 8.81 22.72 8.15
N GLU A 202 9.92 22.28 8.76
CA GLU A 202 10.70 23.11 9.67
C GLU A 202 11.90 23.65 8.90
N ASN A 203 11.74 24.87 8.38
CA ASN A 203 12.79 25.87 8.49
C ASN A 203 12.13 27.24 8.52
N ASP A 204 12.09 27.78 9.74
CA ASP A 204 11.87 29.17 10.05
C ASP A 204 12.82 30.04 9.21
N ASP A 205 12.28 30.76 8.24
CA ASP A 205 12.96 31.93 7.67
C ASP A 205 12.96 33.04 8.74
N ASP A 206 13.93 32.95 9.65
CA ASP A 206 14.35 34.05 10.53
C ASP A 206 14.91 35.18 9.66
N CYS A 207 14.03 36.10 9.27
CA CYS A 207 14.39 37.28 8.50
C CYS A 207 15.12 38.27 9.43
N PRO A 208 16.43 38.53 9.24
CA PRO A 208 17.15 39.42 10.14
C PRO A 208 16.66 40.85 9.93
N HIS A 209 16.18 41.47 11.01
CA HIS A 209 15.84 42.89 11.07
C HIS A 209 16.94 43.78 10.47
N GLU A 210 16.69 44.28 9.27
CA GLU A 210 17.48 45.34 8.66
C GLU A 210 17.32 46.63 9.48
N LYS A 211 18.31 46.93 10.32
CA LYS A 211 18.42 48.22 11.01
C LYS A 211 18.66 49.30 9.96
N ARG A 212 17.64 50.13 9.70
CA ARG A 212 17.78 51.38 8.92
C ARG A 212 18.98 52.19 9.44
N PRO A 213 19.85 52.71 8.57
CA PRO A 213 20.84 53.69 8.98
C PRO A 213 20.14 55.00 9.39
N ARG A 214 20.59 55.57 10.52
CA ARG A 214 20.25 56.95 10.90
C ARG A 214 20.85 57.89 9.85
N ILE A 215 20.00 58.74 9.26
CA ILE A 215 20.44 59.85 8.43
C ILE A 215 20.86 60.96 9.39
N ASP A 216 22.17 61.18 9.51
CA ASP A 216 22.72 62.36 10.16
C ASP A 216 22.57 63.57 9.23
N ALA A 217 21.92 64.62 9.74
CA ALA A 217 21.82 65.91 9.07
C ALA A 217 23.16 66.66 9.17
N PRO A 218 23.67 67.29 8.10
CA PRO A 218 24.81 68.18 8.22
C PRO A 218 24.33 69.56 8.68
N GLY A 219 24.78 69.96 9.86
CA GLY A 219 24.72 71.35 10.33
C GLY A 219 25.97 72.13 9.90
N GLY A 220 25.73 73.37 9.44
CA GLY A 220 26.71 74.46 9.31
C GLY A 220 27.48 74.47 7.98
N GLY A 221 27.66 75.58 7.29
CA GLY A 221 27.37 76.99 7.56
C GLY A 221 28.12 77.88 6.54
N SER A 222 27.67 79.13 6.43
CA SER A 222 28.43 80.32 6.01
C SER A 222 29.05 80.37 4.61
N SER A 223 28.46 81.20 3.75
CA SER A 223 28.97 82.56 3.42
C SER A 223 27.88 83.39 2.76
#